data_AF-A0A7C8ZFJ6-F1
#
_entry.id   AF-A0A7C8ZFJ6-F1
#
_cell.length_a   1.000
_cell.length_b   1.000
_cell.length_c   1.000
_cell.angle_alpha   90.00
_cell.angle_beta   90.00
_cell.angle_gamma   90.00
#
_symmetry.space_group_name_H-M   'P 1'
#
loop_
_entity.id
_entity.type
_entity.pdbx_description
1 polymer ?
#
loop_
_entity_poly.entity_id
_entity_poly.type
_entity_poly.pdbx_seq_one_letter_code
_entity_poly.pdbx_strand_id
1 'polypeptide(L)'
;TILQSYHLDGDSFFVVGYGAFQWTPAMRRKYNLVDGTARSTVQVYPNSWTAVLASLDNKGMWNLRSAIWHRRYLGQEIYLRVWNNEKSLLTENDIPPNALKCGKAADL
;
A
#
# COMPACT_ATOMS: atom_id res chain seq x y z
N THR A 1 -6.29 13.91 -18.40
CA THR A 1 -5.58 13.10 -17.40
C THR A 1 -6.22 13.34 -16.04
N ILE A 2 -6.77 12.30 -15.40
CA ILE A 2 -7.57 12.42 -14.17
C ILE A 2 -6.72 12.15 -12.92
N LEU A 3 -7.10 12.76 -11.80
CA LEU A 3 -6.55 12.49 -10.47
C LEU A 3 -6.65 10.99 -10.15
N GLN A 4 -5.55 10.38 -9.72
CA GLN A 4 -5.55 9.03 -9.19
C GLN A 4 -5.65 9.08 -7.66
N SER A 5 -6.20 8.04 -7.07
CA SER A 5 -6.21 7.85 -5.62
C SER A 5 -5.83 6.41 -5.31
N TYR A 6 -4.85 6.24 -4.42
CA TYR A 6 -4.32 4.94 -4.03
C TYR A 6 -4.50 4.74 -2.53
N HIS A 7 -4.87 3.52 -2.14
CA HIS A 7 -5.05 3.10 -0.76
C HIS A 7 -4.21 1.86 -0.48
N LEU A 8 -3.53 1.84 0.67
CA LEU A 8 -2.79 0.69 1.19
C LEU A 8 -3.55 0.12 2.39
N ASP A 9 -3.91 -1.16 2.32
CA ASP A 9 -4.44 -1.88 3.48
C ASP A 9 -3.31 -2.22 4.46
N GLY A 10 -3.65 -2.37 5.74
CA GLY A 10 -2.75 -2.93 6.77
C GLY A 10 -1.69 -1.98 7.30
N ASP A 11 -1.44 -0.84 6.66
CA ASP A 11 -0.45 0.13 7.11
C ASP A 11 -0.92 1.57 6.85
N SER A 12 -0.40 2.50 7.65
CA SER A 12 -0.41 3.92 7.33
C SER A 12 0.98 4.33 6.86
N PHE A 13 1.04 5.24 5.91
CA PHE A 13 2.30 5.72 5.37
C PHE A 13 2.41 7.23 5.53
N PHE A 14 3.65 7.71 5.62
CA PHE A 14 3.95 9.13 5.63
C PHE A 14 4.03 9.63 4.19
N VAL A 15 3.24 10.65 3.86
CA VAL A 15 3.39 11.35 2.57
C VAL A 15 4.58 12.29 2.66
N VAL A 16 5.67 11.93 1.99
CA VAL A 16 6.95 12.66 2.10
C VAL A 16 7.19 13.62 0.95
N GLY A 17 6.47 13.51 -0.16
CA GLY A 17 6.63 14.47 -1.24
C GLY A 17 5.68 14.23 -2.40
N TYR A 18 5.53 15.26 -3.22
CA TYR A 18 4.81 15.21 -4.47
C TYR A 18 5.39 16.26 -5.42
N GLY A 19 5.16 16.10 -6.71
CA GLY A 19 5.65 17.06 -7.69
C GLY A 19 5.16 16.78 -9.09
N ALA A 20 5.19 17.81 -9.94
CA ALA A 20 4.87 17.67 -11.35
C ALA A 20 5.98 16.91 -12.11
N PHE A 21 5.60 16.42 -13.29
CA PHE A 21 6.45 15.71 -14.23
C PHE A 21 6.97 14.37 -13.70
N GLN A 22 8.02 13.84 -14.32
CA GLN A 22 8.60 12.56 -13.97
C GLN A 22 9.46 12.68 -12.70
N TRP A 23 9.25 11.74 -11.77
CA TRP A 23 10.10 11.63 -10.60
C TRP A 23 11.53 11.26 -10.99
N THR A 24 12.53 11.84 -10.29
CA THR A 24 13.94 11.45 -10.40
C THR A 24 14.52 11.25 -8.99
N PRO A 25 15.58 10.44 -8.82
CA PRO A 25 16.22 10.25 -7.51
C PRO A 25 16.65 11.54 -6.81
N ALA A 26 17.00 12.59 -7.57
CA ALA A 26 17.34 13.90 -7.04
C ALA A 26 16.18 14.58 -6.28
N MET A 27 14.92 14.17 -6.51
CA MET A 27 13.76 14.71 -5.80
C MET A 27 13.69 14.28 -4.33
N ARG A 28 14.43 13.23 -3.92
CA ARG A 28 14.50 12.79 -2.52
C ARG A 28 15.00 13.90 -1.58
N ARG A 29 15.80 14.85 -2.08
CA ARG A 29 16.25 16.03 -1.30
C ARG A 29 15.11 16.96 -0.88
N LYS A 30 13.95 16.86 -1.53
CA LYS A 30 12.74 17.65 -1.24
C LYS A 30 11.76 16.91 -0.33
N TYR A 31 12.11 15.71 0.14
CA TYR A 31 11.21 14.95 0.99
C TYR A 31 11.07 15.62 2.35
N ASN A 32 9.83 15.71 2.83
CA ASN A 32 9.55 16.02 4.21
C ASN A 32 9.82 14.79 5.06
N LEU A 33 10.94 14.81 5.80
CA LEU A 33 11.37 13.74 6.69
C LEU A 33 11.20 14.09 8.18
N VAL A 34 10.56 15.22 8.48
CA VAL A 34 10.41 15.71 9.86
C VAL A 34 8.98 15.51 10.34
N ASP A 35 8.00 16.01 9.59
CA ASP A 35 6.59 16.07 10.00
C ASP A 35 5.63 15.63 8.89
N GLY A 36 6.03 14.63 8.10
CA GLY A 36 5.18 14.01 7.10
C GLY A 36 3.85 13.53 7.71
N THR A 37 2.73 13.75 7.02
CA THR A 37 1.41 13.33 7.50
C THR A 37 1.20 11.84 7.25
N ALA A 38 0.83 11.10 8.29
CA ALA A 38 0.40 9.70 8.18
C ALA A 38 -0.99 9.59 7.51
N ARG A 39 -1.12 8.77 6.48
CA ARG A 39 -2.36 8.49 5.75
C ARG A 39 -2.38 7.04 5.27
N SER A 40 -3.57 6.49 5.02
CA SER A 40 -3.72 5.21 4.30
C SER A 40 -4.13 5.39 2.84
N THR A 41 -4.55 6.60 2.45
CA THR A 41 -4.92 6.96 1.08
C THR A 41 -4.23 8.24 0.65
N VAL A 42 -3.73 8.27 -0.58
CA VAL A 42 -3.09 9.45 -1.17
C VAL A 42 -3.51 9.65 -2.62
N GLN A 43 -3.50 10.91 -3.04
CA GLN A 43 -3.77 11.31 -4.41
C GLN A 43 -2.49 11.41 -5.23
N VAL A 44 -2.55 11.06 -6.50
CA VAL A 44 -1.50 11.36 -7.49
C VAL A 44 -2.10 12.24 -8.56
N TYR A 45 -1.62 13.48 -8.65
CA TYR A 45 -2.11 14.46 -9.61
C TYR A 45 -1.75 14.09 -11.06
N PRO A 46 -2.49 14.64 -12.05
CA PRO A 46 -2.16 14.46 -13.46
C PRO A 46 -0.71 14.78 -13.80
N ASN A 47 -0.05 13.93 -14.59
CA ASN A 47 1.35 14.10 -15.02
C ASN A 47 2.31 14.42 -13.88
N SER A 48 2.08 13.82 -12.71
CA SER A 48 2.79 14.12 -11.46
C SER A 48 3.13 12.82 -10.73
N TRP A 49 3.88 12.95 -9.64
CA TRP A 49 4.24 11.86 -8.74
C TRP A 49 3.91 12.19 -7.29
N THR A 50 3.81 11.15 -6.47
CA THR A 50 3.70 11.24 -5.02
C THR A 50 4.55 10.15 -4.39
N ALA A 51 5.34 10.52 -3.39
CA ALA A 51 6.23 9.63 -2.67
C ALA A 51 5.72 9.44 -1.24
N VAL A 52 5.74 8.19 -0.79
CA VAL A 52 5.33 7.79 0.55
C VAL A 52 6.41 6.91 1.19
N LEU A 53 6.50 6.91 2.51
CA LEU A 53 7.30 5.96 3.29
C LEU A 53 6.39 5.17 4.22
N ALA A 54 6.49 3.84 4.18
CA ALA A 54 5.74 2.90 5.01
C ALA A 54 6.72 2.00 5.77
N SER A 55 6.40 1.63 7.01
CA SER A 55 7.31 0.85 7.86
C SER A 55 7.21 -0.65 7.58
N LEU A 56 6.15 -1.13 6.95
CA LEU A 56 5.94 -2.54 6.59
C LEU A 56 6.28 -3.52 7.74
N ASP A 57 5.81 -3.20 8.94
CA ASP A 57 6.00 -3.99 10.16
C ASP A 57 4.82 -4.93 10.47
N ASN A 58 3.70 -4.73 9.78
CA ASN A 58 2.51 -5.56 9.90
C ASN A 58 2.60 -6.80 8.97
N LYS A 59 2.79 -7.99 9.54
CA LYS A 59 2.89 -9.24 8.77
C LYS A 59 1.55 -9.59 8.13
N GLY A 60 1.61 -10.13 6.92
CA GLY A 60 0.43 -10.58 6.19
C GLY A 60 0.47 -10.23 4.70
N MET A 61 -0.72 -10.17 4.11
CA MET A 61 -0.94 -9.88 2.70
C MET A 61 -1.80 -8.62 2.58
N TRP A 62 -1.24 -7.56 2.00
CA TRP A 62 -1.85 -6.24 1.95
C TRP A 62 -2.06 -5.77 0.53
N ASN A 63 -3.24 -5.24 0.25
CA ASN A 63 -3.60 -4.75 -1.08
C ASN A 63 -3.25 -3.25 -1.20
N LEU A 64 -2.47 -2.91 -2.22
CA LEU A 64 -2.28 -1.53 -2.67
C LEU A 64 -3.12 -1.35 -3.94
N ARG A 65 -4.17 -0.53 -3.85
CA ARG A 65 -5.19 -0.44 -4.90
C ARG A 65 -5.55 0.98 -5.25
N SER A 66 -6.12 1.16 -6.43
CA SER A 66 -6.89 2.36 -6.72
C SER A 66 -8.14 2.43 -5.82
N ALA A 67 -8.38 3.58 -5.20
CA ALA A 67 -9.65 3.89 -4.54
C ALA A 67 -10.78 4.19 -5.54
N ILE A 68 -10.45 4.28 -6.84
CA ILE A 68 -11.42 4.48 -7.92
C ILE A 68 -11.92 3.09 -8.35
N TRP A 69 -13.17 2.79 -8.03
CA TRP A 69 -13.72 1.43 -8.13
C TRP A 69 -13.58 0.79 -9.51
N HIS A 70 -13.93 1.49 -10.59
CA HIS A 70 -13.84 0.93 -11.95
C HIS A 70 -12.39 0.63 -12.38
N ARG A 71 -11.41 1.36 -11.86
CA ARG A 71 -9.98 1.12 -12.13
C ARG A 71 -9.48 -0.10 -11.39
N ARG A 72 -9.87 -0.23 -10.12
CA ARG A 72 -9.61 -1.43 -9.32
C ARG A 72 -10.21 -2.66 -10.01
N TYR A 73 -11.47 -2.59 -10.46
CA TYR A 73 -12.14 -3.67 -11.18
C TYR A 73 -11.37 -4.11 -12.44
N LEU A 74 -10.77 -3.16 -13.16
CA LEU A 74 -9.93 -3.41 -14.33
C LEU A 74 -8.48 -3.82 -13.98
N GLY A 75 -8.18 -4.09 -12.70
CA GLY A 75 -6.89 -4.63 -12.26
C GLY A 75 -5.85 -3.61 -11.84
N GLN A 76 -6.22 -2.35 -11.59
CA GLN A 76 -5.28 -1.34 -11.07
C GLN A 76 -5.05 -1.52 -9.55
N GLU A 77 -4.43 -2.64 -9.20
CA GLU A 77 -4.06 -3.03 -7.84
C GLU A 77 -2.86 -4.01 -7.84
N ILE A 78 -2.17 -4.09 -6.71
CA ILE A 78 -1.14 -5.08 -6.43
C ILE A 78 -1.30 -5.61 -5.00
N TYR A 79 -0.66 -6.73 -4.70
CA TYR A 79 -0.59 -7.30 -3.35
C TYR A 79 0.86 -7.33 -2.87
N LEU A 80 1.06 -6.95 -1.61
CA LEU A 80 2.33 -6.93 -0.90
C LEU A 80 2.29 -7.99 0.19
N ARG A 81 3.30 -8.85 0.22
CA ARG A 81 3.48 -9.83 1.29
C ARG A 81 4.57 -9.34 2.24
N VAL A 82 4.19 -9.06 3.48
CA VAL A 82 5.13 -8.79 4.57
C VAL A 82 5.25 -10.07 5.39
N TRP A 83 6.43 -10.70 5.38
CA TRP A 83 6.64 -11.98 6.04
C TRP A 83 8.02 -12.07 6.66
N ASN A 84 8.14 -12.91 7.69
CA ASN A 84 9.42 -13.37 8.21
C ASN A 84 9.28 -14.85 8.64
N ASN A 85 10.36 -15.45 9.15
CA ASN A 85 10.37 -16.86 9.57
C ASN A 85 9.75 -17.12 10.96
N GLU A 86 9.32 -16.08 11.66
CA GLU A 86 8.84 -16.16 13.03
C GLU A 86 7.32 -16.32 13.05
N LYS A 87 6.84 -17.47 13.57
CA LYS A 87 5.42 -17.69 13.83
C LYS A 87 5.04 -17.10 15.19
N SER A 88 4.32 -15.98 15.16
CA SER A 88 3.81 -15.31 16.37
C SER A 88 2.43 -14.73 16.14
N LEU A 89 1.48 -15.12 17.00
CA LEU A 89 0.10 -14.63 16.99
C LEU A 89 0.00 -13.13 17.32
N LEU A 90 1.05 -12.53 17.88
CA LEU A 90 1.13 -11.07 18.06
C LEU A 90 1.33 -10.33 16.74
N THR A 91 1.94 -11.01 15.75
CA THR A 91 2.34 -10.40 14.48
C THR A 91 1.47 -10.84 13.30
N GLU A 92 0.99 -12.08 13.30
CA GLU A 92 0.10 -12.63 12.28
C GLU A 92 -0.80 -13.69 12.93
N ASN A 93 -2.11 -13.49 12.84
CA ASN A 93 -3.08 -14.44 13.38
C ASN A 93 -3.21 -15.67 12.47
N ASP A 94 -3.49 -16.83 13.06
CA ASP A 94 -3.90 -18.00 12.27
C ASP A 94 -5.23 -17.71 11.55
N ILE A 95 -5.43 -18.38 10.41
CA ILE A 95 -6.64 -18.23 9.60
C ILE A 95 -7.87 -18.62 10.47
N PRO A 96 -8.89 -17.76 10.59
CA PRO A 96 -10.08 -18.06 11.37
C PRO A 96 -10.76 -19.36 10.89
N PRO A 97 -11.32 -20.20 11.80
CA PRO A 97 -11.95 -21.47 11.42
C PRO A 97 -13.14 -21.33 10.44
N ASN A 98 -13.77 -20.16 10.41
CA ASN A 98 -14.89 -19.83 9.52
C ASN A 98 -14.46 -19.14 8.22
N ALA A 99 -13.15 -19.02 7.94
CA ALA A 99 -12.68 -18.43 6.70
C ALA A 99 -13.07 -19.32 5.50
N LEU A 100 -13.63 -18.69 4.47
CA LEU A 100 -13.94 -19.37 3.21
C LEU A 100 -12.65 -19.68 2.46
N LYS A 101 -12.43 -20.96 2.15
CA LYS A 101 -11.26 -21.46 1.41
C LYS A 101 -11.65 -21.80 -0.03
N CYS A 102 -10.75 -21.57 -0.98
CA CYS A 102 -11.01 -21.87 -2.40
C CYS A 102 -9.73 -22.13 -3.20
N GLY A 103 -9.86 -22.74 -4.37
CA GLY A 103 -8.73 -23.01 -5.27
C GLY A 103 -7.64 -23.84 -4.58
N LYS A 104 -6.36 -23.45 -4.73
CA LYS A 104 -5.23 -24.13 -4.08
C LYS A 104 -5.24 -24.05 -2.55
N ALA A 105 -6.06 -23.17 -1.98
CA ALA A 105 -6.20 -23.01 -0.54
C ALA A 105 -7.32 -23.88 0.05
N ALA A 106 -8.06 -24.65 -0.77
CA ALA A 106 -9.20 -25.46 -0.30
C ALA A 106 -8.81 -26.45 0.81
N ASP A 107 -7.60 -27.01 0.73
CA ASP A 107 -7.08 -28.03 1.64
C ASP A 107 -6.12 -27.49 2.72
N LEU A 108 -5.96 -26.16 2.83
CA LEU A 108 -5.18 -25.53 3.91
C LEU A 108 -5.79 -25.76 5.29
#